data_AF-O06965-F1
#
_entry.id   AF-O06965-F1
#
_cell.length_a   1.000
_cell.length_b   1.000
_cell.length_c   1.000
_cell.angle_alpha   90.00
_cell.angle_beta   90.00
_cell.angle_gamma   90.00
#
_symmetry.space_group_name_H-M   'P 1'
#
loop_
_entity.id
_entity.type
_entity.pdbx_description
1 polymer ?
#
loop_
_entity_poly.entity_id
_entity_poly.type
_entity_poly.pdbx_seq_one_letter_code
_entity_poly.pdbx_strand_id
1 'polypeptide(L)'
;MKKIIFICFSLLLALTGGCSMNDNDKNSTNDNKTEAVKPKDMDPKDLPQVPAFQDEKTREYMVSTKEEEPGYYLLESKLKGFRMLFPEDGKYLSRRSSLTGKNKESIGFNSYDKDTNVMFDGHVTYYKEESFANEPKTMLDIVSGKNDYKGEYKKSSKKKTDIYTAKKKDIFDDIDRKYNYSYSYFGYVKSTEEDNLGVEYAFTLGCKNENQPCSLDEEKAKNKVEKLINSITFLIDKKEK
;
A
#
# COMPACT_ATOMS: atom_id res chain seq x y z
N MET A 1 6.03 -10.71 39.01
CA MET A 1 7.30 -10.03 39.36
C MET A 1 8.19 -10.14 38.12
N LYS A 2 8.66 -9.10 37.40
CA LYS A 2 9.02 -7.70 37.66
C LYS A 2 8.51 -6.81 36.52
N LYS A 3 8.14 -5.57 36.85
CA LYS A 3 7.75 -4.47 35.93
C LYS A 3 8.99 -3.59 35.66
N ILE A 4 9.15 -3.04 34.46
CA ILE A 4 10.03 -1.88 34.20
C ILE A 4 9.24 -0.83 33.41
N ILE A 5 9.38 0.41 33.88
CA ILE A 5 8.53 1.59 33.69
C ILE A 5 9.15 2.52 32.64
N PHE A 6 8.30 3.09 31.77
CA PHE A 6 8.60 4.22 30.88
C PHE A 6 8.64 5.54 31.66
N ILE A 7 9.63 6.41 31.40
CA ILE A 7 9.65 7.80 31.90
C ILE A 7 9.95 8.73 30.72
N CYS A 8 8.93 9.49 30.30
CA CYS A 8 9.06 10.67 29.46
C CYS A 8 9.34 11.89 30.34
N PHE A 9 10.31 12.72 29.96
CA PHE A 9 10.60 13.99 30.62
C PHE A 9 10.18 15.13 29.70
N SER A 10 9.26 15.96 30.19
CA SER A 10 8.85 17.22 29.59
C SER A 10 9.07 18.29 30.66
N LEU A 11 9.94 19.28 30.39
CA LEU A 11 10.04 20.53 31.16
C LEU A 11 10.02 21.67 30.14
N LEU A 12 8.95 22.46 30.08
CA LEU A 12 8.54 23.58 30.95
C LEU A 12 9.24 24.90 30.57
N LEU A 13 8.41 25.77 30.01
CA LEU A 13 8.67 27.15 29.63
C LEU A 13 9.00 28.02 30.85
N ALA A 14 9.90 28.98 30.65
CA ALA A 14 9.98 30.18 31.45
C ALA A 14 9.60 31.39 30.58
N LEU A 15 8.51 32.06 30.99
CA LEU A 15 8.03 33.35 30.48
C LEU A 15 8.60 34.47 31.34
N THR A 16 9.31 35.40 30.71
CA THR A 16 9.55 36.79 31.15
C THR A 16 9.75 37.57 29.84
N GLY A 17 8.92 38.52 29.40
CA GLY A 17 8.49 39.76 30.04
C GLY A 17 8.98 40.91 29.13
N GLY A 18 8.14 41.92 28.83
CA GLY A 18 8.60 43.17 28.19
C GLY A 18 7.69 43.74 27.10
N CYS A 19 7.27 44.99 27.30
CA CYS A 19 6.20 45.70 26.59
C CYS A 19 6.55 46.25 25.20
N SER A 20 5.48 46.45 24.40
CA SER A 20 5.14 47.68 23.66
C SER A 20 6.14 48.25 22.65
N MET A 21 5.84 48.10 21.35
CA MET A 21 5.70 49.23 20.42
C MET A 21 5.16 48.77 19.07
N ASN A 22 4.24 49.57 18.55
CA ASN A 22 3.52 49.41 17.30
C ASN A 22 4.38 50.01 16.18
N ASP A 23 4.94 49.18 15.31
CA ASP A 23 5.46 49.60 14.00
C ASP A 23 4.96 48.59 12.96
N ASN A 24 3.93 49.01 12.24
CA ASN A 24 3.47 48.36 11.02
C ASN A 24 4.51 48.60 9.92
N ASP A 25 5.59 47.83 9.95
CA ASP A 25 6.52 47.76 8.82
C ASP A 25 7.02 46.32 8.62
N LYS A 26 6.57 45.76 7.50
CA LYS A 26 7.35 44.89 6.62
C LYS A 26 8.19 43.80 7.31
N ASN A 27 7.58 42.64 7.51
CA ASN A 27 8.28 41.40 7.17
C ASN A 27 7.27 40.31 6.81
N SER A 28 7.02 40.22 5.50
CA SER A 28 6.44 39.04 4.87
C SER A 28 7.48 37.92 4.96
N THR A 29 7.47 37.15 6.04
CA THR A 29 8.04 35.80 6.03
C THR A 29 7.18 34.96 5.11
N ASN A 30 7.53 34.99 3.82
CA ASN A 30 7.18 33.95 2.87
C ASN A 30 7.84 32.66 3.36
N ASP A 31 7.14 31.91 4.20
CA ASP A 31 7.37 30.47 4.34
C ASP A 31 6.95 29.81 3.03
N ASN A 32 7.76 30.03 1.99
CA ASN A 32 7.74 29.24 0.77
C ASN A 32 8.17 27.83 1.15
N LYS A 33 7.20 27.04 1.63
CA LYS A 33 7.31 25.59 1.72
C LYS A 33 7.38 25.09 0.28
N THR A 34 8.57 25.16 -0.31
CA THR A 34 8.87 24.59 -1.62
C THR A 34 8.35 23.16 -1.60
N GLU A 35 7.28 22.89 -2.36
CA GLU A 35 6.74 21.55 -2.46
C GLU A 35 7.91 20.65 -2.89
N ALA A 36 8.16 19.59 -2.11
CA ALA A 36 9.21 18.65 -2.45
C ALA A 36 8.95 18.13 -3.87
N VAL A 37 9.99 18.18 -4.72
CA VAL A 37 9.90 17.71 -6.11
C VAL A 37 9.46 16.24 -6.08
N LYS A 38 8.41 15.93 -6.84
CA LYS A 38 7.90 14.56 -6.91
C LYS A 38 8.91 13.66 -7.62
N PRO A 39 9.02 12.36 -7.26
CA PRO A 39 9.97 11.45 -7.89
C PRO A 39 9.86 11.36 -9.42
N LYS A 40 8.66 11.52 -9.98
CA LYS A 40 8.45 11.53 -11.44
C LYS A 40 9.12 12.71 -12.15
N ASP A 41 9.39 13.80 -11.43
CA ASP A 41 9.92 15.06 -11.96
C ASP A 41 11.42 15.26 -11.60
N MET A 42 12.04 14.27 -10.95
CA MET A 42 13.47 14.27 -10.60
C MET A 42 14.33 13.73 -11.74
N ASP A 43 15.60 14.15 -11.80
CA ASP A 43 16.59 13.54 -12.68
C ASP A 43 16.80 12.06 -12.29
N PRO A 44 16.78 11.10 -13.23
CA PRO A 44 17.10 9.68 -12.99
C PRO A 44 18.32 9.41 -12.12
N LYS A 45 19.36 10.26 -12.18
CA LYS A 45 20.58 10.09 -11.36
C LYS A 45 20.36 10.38 -9.87
N ASP A 46 19.35 11.20 -9.54
CA ASP A 46 19.02 11.61 -8.17
C ASP A 46 17.99 10.67 -7.53
N LEU A 47 17.51 9.68 -8.29
CA LEU A 47 16.52 8.72 -7.84
C LEU A 47 17.17 7.53 -7.12
N PRO A 48 16.49 6.92 -6.13
CA PRO A 48 16.93 5.67 -5.53
C PRO A 48 17.21 4.60 -6.58
N GLN A 49 18.32 3.88 -6.43
CA GLN A 49 18.78 2.86 -7.38
C GLN A 49 18.06 1.52 -7.14
N VAL A 50 16.74 1.57 -6.97
CA VAL A 50 15.87 0.41 -6.73
C VAL A 50 14.80 0.32 -7.83
N PRO A 51 14.34 -0.89 -8.18
CA PRO A 51 13.41 -1.12 -9.30
C PRO A 51 12.19 -0.19 -9.37
N ALA A 52 11.58 0.14 -8.24
CA ALA A 52 10.39 1.00 -8.16
C ALA A 52 10.61 2.43 -8.68
N PHE A 53 11.84 2.94 -8.59
CA PHE A 53 12.18 4.28 -9.10
C PHE A 53 12.83 4.25 -10.48
N GLN A 54 13.31 3.09 -10.93
CA GLN A 54 13.85 2.97 -12.29
C GLN A 54 12.75 2.78 -13.34
N ASP A 55 11.55 2.37 -12.92
CA ASP A 55 10.37 2.31 -13.78
C ASP A 55 9.58 3.62 -13.73
N GLU A 56 9.50 4.33 -14.86
CA GLU A 56 8.87 5.65 -14.93
C GLU A 56 7.40 5.63 -14.53
N LYS A 57 6.66 4.60 -14.95
CA LYS A 57 5.23 4.47 -14.64
C LYS A 57 5.01 4.19 -13.15
N THR A 58 5.90 3.43 -12.53
CA THR A 58 5.87 3.21 -11.07
C THR A 58 6.16 4.51 -10.33
N ARG A 59 7.12 5.31 -10.79
CA ARG A 59 7.42 6.62 -10.18
C ARG A 59 6.26 7.60 -10.15
N GLU A 60 5.35 7.54 -11.12
CA GLU A 60 4.15 8.40 -11.14
C GLU A 60 3.28 8.26 -9.88
N TYR A 61 3.39 7.12 -9.20
CA TYR A 61 2.63 6.76 -8.01
C TYR A 61 3.37 7.06 -6.69
N MET A 62 4.69 7.28 -6.74
CA MET A 62 5.50 7.44 -5.53
C MET A 62 5.32 8.84 -4.93
N VAL A 63 5.05 8.90 -3.62
CA VAL A 63 4.85 10.17 -2.90
C VAL A 63 6.17 10.92 -2.71
N SER A 64 7.25 10.21 -2.41
CA SER A 64 8.60 10.78 -2.22
C SER A 64 9.68 9.72 -2.48
N THR A 65 10.95 10.12 -2.52
CA THR A 65 12.12 9.22 -2.58
C THR A 65 12.59 8.73 -1.21
N LYS A 66 11.90 9.12 -0.13
CA LYS A 66 12.19 8.65 1.22
C LYS A 66 11.45 7.33 1.46
N GLU A 67 12.16 6.35 2.01
CA GLU A 67 11.52 5.14 2.53
C GLU A 67 10.60 5.47 3.71
N GLU A 68 9.41 4.88 3.69
CA GLU A 68 8.45 4.98 4.79
C GLU A 68 8.77 3.95 5.88
N GLU A 69 9.25 2.79 5.44
CA GLU A 69 9.87 1.72 6.24
C GLU A 69 10.99 1.08 5.39
N PRO A 70 12.02 0.42 5.99
CA PRO A 70 13.09 -0.21 5.22
C PRO A 70 12.57 -1.12 4.10
N GLY A 71 12.97 -0.84 2.85
CA GLY A 71 12.54 -1.56 1.64
C GLY A 71 11.12 -1.23 1.15
N TYR A 72 10.44 -0.24 1.74
CA TYR A 72 9.11 0.18 1.33
C TYR A 72 8.99 1.70 1.20
N TYR A 73 8.38 2.09 0.09
CA TYR A 73 8.01 3.48 -0.22
C TYR A 73 6.51 3.67 -0.12
N LEU A 74 6.07 4.92 -0.15
CA LEU A 74 4.65 5.25 -0.12
C LEU A 74 4.12 5.44 -1.54
N LEU A 75 3.19 4.58 -1.94
CA LEU A 75 2.38 4.74 -3.14
C LEU A 75 1.11 5.52 -2.82
N GLU A 76 0.75 6.45 -3.70
CA GLU A 76 -0.56 7.12 -3.71
C GLU A 76 -1.23 6.92 -5.07
N SER A 77 -2.47 6.42 -5.03
CA SER A 77 -3.33 6.25 -6.22
C SER A 77 -3.44 7.54 -7.06
N LYS A 78 -3.66 7.39 -8.38
CA LYS A 78 -3.88 8.55 -9.26
C LYS A 78 -5.19 9.26 -8.92
N LEU A 79 -6.20 8.52 -8.48
CA LEU A 79 -7.46 9.08 -7.96
C LEU A 79 -7.32 9.77 -6.61
N LYS A 80 -6.13 9.75 -5.98
CA LYS A 80 -5.91 10.32 -4.64
C LYS A 80 -6.86 9.77 -3.59
N GLY A 81 -7.32 8.53 -3.77
CA GLY A 81 -8.30 7.89 -2.91
C GLY A 81 -7.71 7.01 -1.82
N PHE A 82 -6.51 6.48 -2.03
CA PHE A 82 -5.78 5.71 -1.03
C PHE A 82 -4.27 5.82 -1.19
N ARG A 83 -3.57 5.44 -0.11
CA ARG A 83 -2.14 5.17 -0.06
C ARG A 83 -1.87 3.77 0.47
N MET A 84 -0.74 3.19 0.09
CA MET A 84 -0.22 1.95 0.68
C MET A 84 1.31 1.91 0.59
N LEU A 85 1.93 1.09 1.44
CA LEU A 85 3.33 0.72 1.26
C LEU A 85 3.48 0.01 -0.10
N PHE A 86 4.58 0.30 -0.77
CA PHE A 86 4.96 -0.26 -2.04
C PHE A 86 6.41 -0.74 -1.95
N PRO A 87 6.69 -1.99 -2.32
CA PRO A 87 8.02 -2.55 -2.12
C PRO A 87 9.02 -1.94 -3.12
N GLU A 88 10.26 -1.72 -2.69
CA GLU A 88 11.32 -1.10 -3.50
C GLU A 88 11.64 -1.86 -4.79
N ASP A 89 11.39 -3.17 -4.80
CA ASP A 89 11.60 -4.08 -5.91
C ASP A 89 10.39 -4.19 -6.85
N GLY A 90 9.29 -3.52 -6.50
CA GLY A 90 8.03 -3.52 -7.24
C GLY A 90 8.09 -2.73 -8.54
N LYS A 91 7.41 -3.23 -9.58
CA LYS A 91 7.23 -2.54 -10.86
C LYS A 91 5.77 -2.57 -11.29
N TYR A 92 5.27 -1.43 -11.74
CA TYR A 92 3.94 -1.25 -12.31
C TYR A 92 3.75 -2.06 -13.58
N LEU A 93 2.54 -2.59 -13.75
CA LEU A 93 2.15 -3.41 -14.88
C LEU A 93 0.96 -2.80 -15.60
N SER A 94 1.24 -2.13 -16.72
CA SER A 94 0.21 -1.45 -17.51
C SER A 94 -0.92 -2.39 -17.97
N ARG A 95 -0.60 -3.65 -18.30
CA ARG A 95 -1.60 -4.64 -18.73
C ARG A 95 -2.62 -5.04 -17.64
N ARG A 96 -2.29 -4.78 -16.37
CA ARG A 96 -3.13 -5.11 -15.21
C ARG A 96 -3.56 -3.88 -14.42
N SER A 97 -3.50 -2.73 -15.06
CA SER A 97 -3.81 -1.45 -14.43
C SER A 97 -4.74 -0.66 -15.31
N SER A 98 -5.66 0.08 -14.70
CA SER A 98 -6.67 0.85 -15.42
C SER A 98 -7.20 1.97 -14.56
N LEU A 99 -7.52 3.10 -15.18
CA LEU A 99 -8.24 4.19 -14.56
C LEU A 99 -9.59 4.31 -15.26
N THR A 100 -10.68 4.08 -14.53
CA THR A 100 -12.05 4.11 -15.07
C THR A 100 -12.83 5.24 -14.40
N GLY A 101 -12.93 6.36 -15.11
CA GLY A 101 -13.59 7.56 -14.60
C GLY A 101 -12.90 8.11 -13.35
N LYS A 102 -13.69 8.65 -12.42
CA LYS A 102 -13.22 9.22 -11.15
C LYS A 102 -13.36 8.26 -9.96
N ASN A 103 -13.92 7.07 -10.21
CA ASN A 103 -14.50 6.22 -9.18
C ASN A 103 -13.76 4.89 -9.03
N LYS A 104 -13.01 4.46 -10.05
CA LYS A 104 -12.33 3.18 -10.04
C LYS A 104 -10.91 3.26 -10.59
N GLU A 105 -9.97 2.70 -9.85
CA GLU A 105 -8.58 2.57 -10.28
C GLU A 105 -8.04 1.18 -9.92
N SER A 106 -7.48 0.48 -10.90
CA SER A 106 -6.78 -0.79 -10.73
C SER A 106 -5.29 -0.57 -10.93
N ILE A 107 -4.47 -1.11 -10.02
CA ILE A 107 -3.01 -1.03 -10.05
C ILE A 107 -2.47 -2.45 -9.91
N GLY A 108 -1.91 -2.96 -10.99
CA GLY A 108 -1.15 -4.20 -11.02
C GLY A 108 0.33 -3.92 -10.93
N PHE A 109 1.06 -4.73 -10.18
CA PHE A 109 2.51 -4.65 -10.03
C PHE A 109 3.10 -6.04 -9.77
N ASN A 110 4.41 -6.18 -9.95
CA ASN A 110 5.11 -7.38 -9.54
C ASN A 110 6.53 -7.07 -9.07
N SER A 111 7.14 -8.02 -8.38
CA SER A 111 8.56 -8.03 -8.12
C SER A 111 9.13 -9.44 -8.29
N TYR A 112 10.43 -9.52 -8.54
CA TYR A 112 11.14 -10.78 -8.63
C TYR A 112 12.49 -10.66 -7.95
N ASP A 113 12.65 -11.41 -6.88
CA ASP A 113 13.91 -11.56 -6.18
C ASP A 113 14.68 -12.73 -6.81
N LYS A 114 15.82 -12.40 -7.43
CA LYS A 114 16.67 -13.37 -8.12
C LYS A 114 17.40 -14.30 -7.17
N ASP A 115 17.71 -13.84 -5.95
CA ASP A 115 18.49 -14.58 -4.98
C ASP A 115 17.62 -15.63 -4.29
N THR A 116 16.36 -15.28 -4.00
CA THR A 116 15.38 -16.20 -3.41
C THR A 116 14.55 -16.97 -4.43
N ASN A 117 14.59 -16.54 -5.69
CA ASN A 117 13.76 -17.03 -6.80
C ASN A 117 12.23 -16.85 -6.57
N VAL A 118 11.86 -15.91 -5.69
CA VAL A 118 10.46 -15.62 -5.37
C VAL A 118 9.94 -14.50 -6.27
N MET A 119 8.87 -14.78 -6.99
CA MET A 119 8.04 -13.77 -7.64
C MET A 119 6.90 -13.37 -6.72
N PHE A 120 6.67 -12.08 -6.64
CA PHE A 120 5.50 -11.49 -6.00
C PHE A 120 4.66 -10.77 -7.05
N ASP A 121 3.37 -11.07 -7.07
CA ASP A 121 2.36 -10.51 -7.96
C ASP A 121 1.34 -9.77 -7.11
N GLY A 122 1.11 -8.49 -7.39
CA GLY A 122 0.15 -7.69 -6.65
C GLY A 122 -0.85 -6.98 -7.55
N HIS A 123 -2.10 -6.96 -7.12
CA HIS A 123 -3.17 -6.23 -7.77
C HIS A 123 -4.09 -5.63 -6.72
N VAL A 124 -4.33 -4.33 -6.82
CA VAL A 124 -5.30 -3.61 -5.99
C VAL A 124 -6.30 -2.89 -6.89
N THR A 125 -7.57 -2.89 -6.52
CA THR A 125 -8.61 -2.11 -7.19
C THR A 125 -9.37 -1.27 -6.18
N TYR A 126 -9.24 0.04 -6.32
CA TYR A 126 -9.95 1.03 -5.56
C TYR A 126 -11.32 1.30 -6.18
N TYR A 127 -12.32 1.44 -5.31
CA TYR A 127 -13.70 1.80 -5.64
C TYR A 127 -14.14 2.98 -4.77
N LYS A 128 -14.78 3.97 -5.38
CA LYS A 128 -15.40 5.14 -4.75
C LYS A 128 -16.76 5.40 -5.37
N GLU A 129 -17.74 5.76 -4.55
CA GLU A 129 -19.12 6.05 -4.98
C GLU A 129 -19.81 4.86 -5.69
N GLU A 130 -19.29 3.64 -5.48
CA GLU A 130 -19.88 2.40 -5.99
C GLU A 130 -20.67 1.72 -4.87
N SER A 131 -22.00 1.66 -4.97
CA SER A 131 -22.85 1.14 -3.89
C SER A 131 -22.53 -0.31 -3.51
N PHE A 132 -22.15 -1.14 -4.48
CA PHE A 132 -21.74 -2.52 -4.23
C PHE A 132 -20.48 -2.62 -3.36
N ALA A 133 -19.62 -1.59 -3.36
CA ALA A 133 -18.44 -1.54 -2.50
C ALA A 133 -18.85 -1.39 -1.03
N ASN A 134 -20.01 -0.80 -0.73
CA ASN A 134 -20.47 -0.68 0.65
C ASN A 134 -20.95 -2.01 1.25
N GLU A 135 -21.25 -3.00 0.42
CA GLU A 135 -21.81 -4.30 0.82
C GLU A 135 -20.71 -5.36 0.90
N PRO A 136 -20.18 -5.72 2.10
CA PRO A 136 -19.08 -6.65 2.22
C PRO A 136 -19.39 -8.00 1.58
N LYS A 137 -20.62 -8.51 1.71
CA LYS A 137 -21.02 -9.77 1.10
C LYS A 137 -20.86 -9.74 -0.42
N THR A 138 -21.39 -8.70 -1.08
CA THR A 138 -21.27 -8.52 -2.53
C THR A 138 -19.80 -8.41 -2.96
N MET A 139 -18.98 -7.65 -2.22
CA MET A 139 -17.55 -7.56 -2.51
C MET A 139 -16.85 -8.91 -2.34
N LEU A 140 -17.16 -9.66 -1.29
CA LEU A 140 -16.58 -10.98 -1.06
C LEU A 140 -17.01 -12.00 -2.10
N ASP A 141 -18.24 -11.93 -2.61
CA ASP A 141 -18.71 -12.76 -3.73
C ASP A 141 -17.94 -12.44 -5.01
N ILE A 142 -17.70 -11.15 -5.30
CA ILE A 142 -16.86 -10.70 -6.44
C ILE A 142 -15.43 -11.21 -6.30
N VAL A 143 -14.81 -11.02 -5.13
CA VAL A 143 -13.43 -11.47 -4.86
C VAL A 143 -13.35 -12.99 -4.96
N SER A 144 -14.32 -13.72 -4.41
CA SER A 144 -14.38 -15.18 -4.45
C SER A 144 -14.47 -15.68 -5.89
N GLY A 145 -15.35 -15.09 -6.70
CA GLY A 145 -15.50 -15.44 -8.12
C GLY A 145 -14.23 -15.22 -8.93
N LYS A 146 -13.48 -14.14 -8.66
CA LYS A 146 -12.20 -13.86 -9.35
C LYS A 146 -11.06 -14.80 -8.96
N ASN A 147 -11.13 -15.44 -7.80
CA ASN A 147 -10.06 -16.26 -7.23
C ASN A 147 -10.42 -17.75 -7.11
N ASP A 148 -11.58 -18.16 -7.64
CA ASP A 148 -12.15 -19.51 -7.48
C ASP A 148 -12.10 -19.99 -6.01
N TYR A 149 -12.61 -19.14 -5.12
CA TYR A 149 -12.57 -19.38 -3.68
C TYR A 149 -13.97 -19.69 -3.13
N LYS A 150 -14.05 -20.72 -2.27
CA LYS A 150 -15.29 -21.17 -1.62
C LYS A 150 -15.19 -21.20 -0.09
N GLY A 151 -14.08 -20.71 0.46
CA GLY A 151 -13.84 -20.71 1.90
C GLY A 151 -14.32 -19.43 2.59
N GLU A 152 -13.91 -19.26 3.83
CA GLU A 152 -14.30 -18.12 4.67
C GLU A 152 -13.24 -17.01 4.68
N TYR A 153 -13.70 -15.77 4.78
CA TYR A 153 -12.83 -14.61 4.96
C TYR A 153 -12.66 -14.30 6.44
N LYS A 154 -11.42 -14.15 6.89
CA LYS A 154 -11.12 -13.61 8.21
C LYS A 154 -11.37 -12.10 8.21
N LYS A 155 -12.29 -11.64 9.05
CA LYS A 155 -12.47 -10.21 9.33
C LYS A 155 -11.50 -9.72 10.42
N SER A 156 -10.96 -8.53 10.22
CA SER A 156 -10.27 -7.75 11.25
C SER A 156 -10.65 -6.28 11.13
N SER A 157 -10.95 -5.63 12.25
CA SER A 157 -11.31 -4.22 12.28
C SER A 157 -10.17 -3.37 12.80
N LYS A 158 -9.93 -2.24 12.15
CA LYS A 158 -9.03 -1.17 12.59
C LYS A 158 -9.84 0.11 12.80
N LYS A 159 -9.19 1.17 13.30
CA LYS A 159 -9.85 2.45 13.61
C LYS A 159 -10.70 3.03 12.46
N LYS A 160 -10.29 2.82 11.21
CA LYS A 160 -10.85 3.46 10.00
C LYS A 160 -11.19 2.48 8.88
N THR A 161 -10.95 1.19 9.10
CA THR A 161 -11.08 0.17 8.06
C THR A 161 -11.52 -1.17 8.62
N ASP A 162 -12.34 -1.86 7.86
CA ASP A 162 -12.60 -3.29 8.03
C ASP A 162 -11.86 -4.06 6.94
N ILE A 163 -11.06 -5.04 7.32
CA ILE A 163 -10.24 -5.85 6.42
C ILE A 163 -10.78 -7.28 6.43
N TYR A 164 -11.09 -7.81 5.24
CA TYR A 164 -11.53 -9.18 5.03
C TYR A 164 -10.48 -9.91 4.20
N THR A 165 -9.87 -10.94 4.76
CA THR A 165 -8.75 -11.66 4.13
C THR A 165 -9.04 -13.14 3.98
N ALA A 166 -8.84 -13.66 2.78
CA ALA A 166 -8.74 -15.08 2.51
C ALA A 166 -7.33 -15.44 2.04
N LYS A 167 -6.97 -16.72 2.17
CA LYS A 167 -5.73 -17.27 1.64
C LYS A 167 -6.01 -18.61 0.95
N LYS A 168 -5.19 -18.93 -0.04
CA LYS A 168 -5.21 -20.20 -0.78
C LYS A 168 -3.77 -20.64 -1.06
N LYS A 169 -3.51 -21.93 -0.95
CA LYS A 169 -2.32 -22.57 -1.51
C LYS A 169 -2.78 -23.30 -2.77
N ASP A 170 -2.30 -22.87 -3.92
CA ASP A 170 -2.54 -23.55 -5.18
C ASP A 170 -1.39 -24.53 -5.41
N ILE A 171 -1.70 -25.78 -5.75
CA ILE A 171 -0.73 -26.81 -6.15
C ILE A 171 -1.00 -27.11 -7.62
N PHE A 172 0.06 -27.09 -8.44
CA PHE A 172 0.01 -27.34 -9.87
C PHE A 172 0.40 -28.79 -10.11
N ASP A 173 -0.58 -29.68 -10.11
CA ASP A 173 -0.39 -31.14 -10.21
C ASP A 173 0.07 -31.59 -11.61
N ASP A 174 -0.18 -30.78 -12.64
CA ASP A 174 0.29 -30.97 -14.02
C ASP A 174 1.79 -30.67 -14.19
N ILE A 175 2.44 -30.23 -13.11
CA ILE A 175 3.82 -29.79 -13.08
C ILE A 175 4.59 -30.67 -12.07
N ASP A 176 5.31 -31.67 -12.59
CA ASP A 176 6.22 -32.51 -11.80
C ASP A 176 7.49 -31.71 -11.43
N ARG A 177 7.36 -30.83 -10.44
CA ARG A 177 8.44 -29.95 -9.97
C ARG A 177 8.40 -29.79 -8.46
N LYS A 178 9.59 -29.62 -7.88
CA LYS A 178 9.77 -29.38 -6.44
C LYS A 178 8.97 -28.17 -5.91
N TYR A 179 8.81 -27.13 -6.73
CA TYR A 179 8.17 -25.87 -6.37
C TYR A 179 6.93 -25.61 -7.22
N ASN A 180 6.04 -26.59 -7.27
CA ASN A 180 4.77 -26.54 -8.02
C ASN A 180 3.63 -25.93 -7.19
N TYR A 181 3.90 -24.92 -6.35
CA TYR A 181 2.85 -24.28 -5.56
C TYR A 181 3.00 -22.76 -5.49
N SER A 182 1.88 -22.09 -5.24
CA SER A 182 1.84 -20.65 -4.94
C SER A 182 0.98 -20.36 -3.72
N TYR A 183 1.26 -19.25 -3.05
CA TYR A 183 0.41 -18.70 -1.99
C TYR A 183 -0.32 -17.47 -2.51
N SER A 184 -1.65 -17.54 -2.52
CA SER A 184 -2.53 -16.46 -2.94
C SER A 184 -3.27 -15.90 -1.73
N TYR A 185 -3.30 -14.58 -1.60
CA TYR A 185 -3.98 -13.84 -0.56
C TYR A 185 -4.83 -12.76 -1.21
N PHE A 186 -6.12 -12.74 -0.92
CA PHE A 186 -7.04 -11.82 -1.58
C PHE A 186 -8.15 -11.42 -0.62
N GLY A 187 -8.82 -10.32 -0.93
CA GLY A 187 -9.76 -9.77 0.01
C GLY A 187 -10.22 -8.36 -0.32
N TYR A 188 -10.78 -7.73 0.70
CA TYR A 188 -11.40 -6.43 0.61
C TYR A 188 -11.10 -5.59 1.85
N VAL A 189 -10.72 -4.35 1.66
CA VAL A 189 -10.56 -3.33 2.69
C VAL A 189 -11.67 -2.31 2.51
N LYS A 190 -12.61 -2.27 3.44
CA LYS A 190 -13.72 -1.30 3.46
C LYS A 190 -13.33 -0.10 4.30
N SER A 191 -13.63 1.11 3.82
CA SER A 191 -13.60 2.30 4.69
C SER A 191 -14.73 2.25 5.71
N THR A 192 -14.43 2.61 6.96
CA THR A 192 -15.47 2.86 7.98
C THR A 192 -15.77 4.34 8.17
N GLU A 193 -15.11 5.21 7.39
CA GLU A 193 -15.25 6.67 7.49
C GLU A 193 -16.09 7.27 6.35
N GLU A 194 -16.18 6.58 5.20
CA GLU A 194 -16.96 7.01 4.03
C GLU A 194 -17.64 5.79 3.42
N ASP A 195 -18.94 5.91 3.10
CA ASP A 195 -19.70 4.86 2.42
C ASP A 195 -19.25 4.71 0.97
N ASN A 196 -19.47 3.52 0.39
CA ASN A 196 -19.16 3.24 -1.01
C ASN A 196 -17.67 3.39 -1.36
N LEU A 197 -16.78 3.20 -0.37
CA LEU A 197 -15.34 3.37 -0.48
C LEU A 197 -14.59 2.11 -0.03
N GLY A 198 -13.75 1.56 -0.90
CA GLY A 198 -12.86 0.47 -0.51
C GLY A 198 -11.82 0.05 -1.53
N VAL A 199 -10.99 -0.92 -1.13
CA VAL A 199 -9.93 -1.51 -1.96
C VAL A 199 -10.09 -3.03 -1.96
N GLU A 200 -10.35 -3.60 -3.13
CA GLU A 200 -10.13 -5.02 -3.41
C GLU A 200 -8.63 -5.28 -3.61
N TYR A 201 -8.12 -6.41 -3.15
CA TYR A 201 -6.75 -6.82 -3.41
C TYR A 201 -6.62 -8.31 -3.73
N ALA A 202 -5.59 -8.63 -4.51
CA ALA A 202 -5.10 -9.98 -4.75
C ALA A 202 -3.57 -9.96 -4.83
N PHE A 203 -2.93 -10.82 -4.05
CA PHE A 203 -1.48 -10.94 -3.89
C PHE A 203 -1.08 -12.40 -4.03
N THR A 204 -0.21 -12.72 -4.98
CA THR A 204 0.26 -14.09 -5.21
C THR A 204 1.77 -14.15 -5.11
N LEU A 205 2.29 -15.15 -4.40
CA LEU A 205 3.71 -15.44 -4.32
C LEU A 205 3.98 -16.85 -4.85
N GLY A 206 4.94 -16.95 -5.75
CA GLY A 206 5.31 -18.19 -6.42
C GLY A 206 6.79 -18.21 -6.77
N CYS A 207 7.31 -19.36 -7.18
CA CYS A 207 8.67 -19.48 -7.68
C CYS A 207 8.71 -19.19 -9.18
N LYS A 208 9.65 -18.36 -9.65
CA LYS A 208 9.71 -17.96 -11.07
C LYS A 208 10.50 -18.94 -11.93
N ASN A 209 11.71 -19.25 -11.50
CA ASN A 209 12.66 -20.06 -12.24
C ASN A 209 12.66 -21.49 -11.71
N GLU A 210 12.10 -22.38 -12.50
CA GLU A 210 11.92 -23.78 -12.14
C GLU A 210 13.24 -24.53 -11.92
N ASN A 211 14.33 -24.04 -12.53
CA ASN A 211 15.65 -24.66 -12.48
C ASN A 211 16.53 -24.16 -11.33
N GLN A 212 16.01 -23.28 -10.47
CA GLN A 212 16.75 -22.72 -9.34
C GLN A 212 16.08 -23.08 -8.02
N PRO A 213 16.85 -23.29 -6.94
CA PRO A 213 16.30 -23.35 -5.60
C PRO A 213 15.40 -22.16 -5.34
N CYS A 214 14.26 -22.41 -4.70
CA CYS A 214 13.32 -21.37 -4.32
C CYS A 214 13.14 -21.39 -2.80
N SER A 215 13.18 -20.21 -2.19
CA SER A 215 12.98 -20.04 -0.75
C SER A 215 11.61 -19.43 -0.40
N LEU A 216 10.61 -19.71 -1.23
CA LEU A 216 9.21 -19.36 -0.97
C LEU A 216 8.74 -20.02 0.32
N ASP A 217 8.50 -19.18 1.33
CA ASP A 217 8.05 -19.56 2.66
C ASP A 217 6.68 -18.93 2.95
N GLU A 218 5.76 -19.70 3.53
CA GLU A 218 4.39 -19.24 3.79
C GLU A 218 4.35 -18.11 4.80
N GLU A 219 5.16 -18.18 5.86
CA GLU A 219 5.16 -17.18 6.93
C GLU A 219 5.72 -15.84 6.44
N LYS A 220 6.83 -15.86 5.69
CA LYS A 220 7.37 -14.66 5.02
C LYS A 220 6.36 -14.08 4.03
N ALA A 221 5.70 -14.92 3.23
CA ALA A 221 4.66 -14.49 2.30
C ALA A 221 3.50 -13.80 3.03
N LYS A 222 2.98 -14.44 4.08
CA LYS A 222 1.92 -13.91 4.95
C LYS A 222 2.32 -12.56 5.55
N ASN A 223 3.52 -12.46 6.11
CA ASN A 223 4.01 -11.23 6.75
C ASN A 223 4.16 -10.08 5.75
N LYS A 224 4.67 -10.34 4.53
CA LYS A 224 4.74 -9.34 3.45
C LYS A 224 3.34 -8.86 3.08
N VAL A 225 2.40 -9.77 2.86
CA VAL A 225 1.04 -9.42 2.46
C VAL A 225 0.28 -8.69 3.57
N GLU A 226 0.35 -9.17 4.81
CA GLU A 226 -0.27 -8.50 5.96
C GLU A 226 0.27 -7.09 6.12
N LYS A 227 1.58 -6.85 5.95
CA LYS A 227 2.17 -5.50 5.96
C LYS A 227 1.53 -4.60 4.90
N LEU A 228 1.45 -5.06 3.65
CA LEU A 228 0.88 -4.27 2.55
C LEU A 228 -0.60 -3.94 2.80
N ILE A 229 -1.43 -4.93 3.13
CA ILE A 229 -2.86 -4.70 3.41
C ILE A 229 -3.05 -3.77 4.60
N ASN A 230 -2.25 -3.97 5.66
CA ASN A 230 -2.35 -3.19 6.88
C ASN A 230 -1.95 -1.72 6.71
N SER A 231 -1.17 -1.41 5.66
CA SER A 231 -0.75 -0.04 5.32
C SER A 231 -1.78 0.75 4.51
N ILE A 232 -2.81 0.10 3.97
CA ILE A 232 -3.83 0.77 3.16
C ILE A 232 -4.55 1.82 4.02
N THR A 233 -4.46 3.07 3.57
CA THR A 233 -5.11 4.22 4.21
C THR A 233 -5.91 4.98 3.18
N PHE A 234 -7.19 5.23 3.46
CA PHE A 234 -8.05 6.05 2.62
C PHE A 234 -7.74 7.54 2.79
N LEU A 235 -7.71 8.25 1.68
CA LEU A 235 -7.58 9.70 1.61
C LEU A 235 -8.98 10.27 1.35
N ILE A 236 -9.63 10.70 2.43
CA ILE A 236 -10.98 11.25 2.38
C ILE A 236 -10.89 12.77 2.36
N ASP A 237 -11.36 13.37 1.27
CA ASP A 237 -11.55 14.82 1.19
C ASP A 237 -12.69 15.20 2.12
N LYS A 238 -12.34 15.67 3.32
CA LYS A 238 -13.29 16.31 4.24
C LYS A 238 -13.67 17.69 3.71
N LYS A 239 -14.32 17.75 2.55
CA LYS A 239 -15.10 18.94 2.19
C LYS A 239 -16.39 18.84 2.98
N GLU A 240 -16.55 19.80 3.88
CA GLU A 240 -17.62 19.94 4.86
C GLU A 240 -19.00 19.60 4.25
N LYS A 241 -19.72 18.70 4.92
CA LYS A 241 -21.19 18.68 4.87
C LYS A 241 -21.71 19.81 5.74
#